data_AF-A0A819WDA3-F1
#
_entry.id   AF-A0A819WDA3-F1
#
_cell.length_a   1.000
_cell.length_b   1.000
_cell.length_c   1.000
_cell.angle_alpha   90.00
_cell.angle_beta   90.00
_cell.angle_gamma   90.00
#
_symmetry.space_group_name_H-M   'P 1'
#
loop_
_entity.id
_entity.type
_entity.pdbx_description
1 polymer ?
#
loop_
_entity_poly.entity_id
_entity_poly.type
_entity_poly.pdbx_seq_one_letter_code
_entity_poly.pdbx_strand_id
1 'polypeptide(L)'
;MNSRNHHMFASVGAWFYSHLAGIDLQSDLIVIRPRMVSEEKKHLLSKIDCQLSTLYGLVHVSYTRDEHDTFANSILLRITIPANAEAKVVFEPLFPDAKCVTVTEGNEVIWSVADKRNNVIEDPQTGLMTVHIGSGFYGYQVFWE
;
A
#
# COMPACT_ATOMS: atom_id res chain seq x y z
N MET A 1 -10.08 7.20 -40.71
CA MET A 1 -9.82 7.24 -39.25
C MET A 1 -10.74 6.25 -38.56
N ASN A 2 -10.28 5.03 -38.25
CA ASN A 2 -11.00 4.03 -37.44
C ASN A 2 -10.06 2.85 -37.12
N SER A 3 -8.81 3.14 -36.75
CA SER A 3 -7.95 2.07 -36.22
C SER A 3 -8.50 1.65 -34.86
N ARG A 4 -8.60 0.34 -34.65
CA ARG A 4 -9.03 -0.25 -33.37
C ARG A 4 -7.86 -0.48 -32.41
N ASN A 5 -6.66 -0.04 -32.78
CA ASN A 5 -5.43 -0.23 -32.03
C ASN A 5 -4.69 1.11 -31.85
N HIS A 6 -5.33 2.03 -31.13
CA HIS A 6 -4.75 3.34 -30.79
C HIS A 6 -4.35 3.37 -29.32
N HIS A 7 -3.05 3.33 -29.05
CA HIS A 7 -2.50 3.41 -27.70
C HIS A 7 -2.74 4.76 -27.00
N MET A 8 -3.19 5.79 -27.73
CA MET A 8 -3.45 7.12 -27.17
C MET A 8 -4.51 7.12 -26.05
N PHE A 9 -5.37 6.10 -26.00
CA PHE A 9 -6.34 5.90 -24.92
C PHE A 9 -5.85 4.98 -23.79
N ALA A 10 -4.63 4.44 -23.88
CA ALA A 10 -4.07 3.50 -22.89
C ALA A 10 -3.47 4.20 -21.66
N SER A 11 -3.57 5.53 -21.55
CA SER A 11 -3.08 6.31 -20.40
C SER A 11 -3.72 5.89 -19.07
N VAL A 12 -4.93 5.32 -19.11
CA VAL A 12 -5.57 4.70 -17.93
C VAL A 12 -4.72 3.59 -17.31
N GLY A 13 -3.89 2.91 -18.10
CA GLY A 13 -2.96 1.90 -17.58
C GLY A 13 -2.01 2.46 -16.54
N ALA A 14 -1.49 3.67 -16.75
CA ALA A 14 -0.60 4.33 -15.78
C ALA A 14 -1.31 4.67 -14.46
N TRP A 15 -2.63 4.90 -14.49
CA TRP A 15 -3.44 5.13 -13.30
C TRP A 15 -3.55 3.87 -12.43
N PHE A 16 -3.60 2.67 -13.02
CA PHE A 16 -3.59 1.42 -12.24
C PHE A 16 -2.28 1.22 -11.45
N TYR A 17 -1.13 1.61 -12.00
CA TYR A 17 0.13 1.49 -11.28
C TYR A 17 0.31 2.58 -10.23
N SER A 18 0.09 3.84 -10.62
CA SER A 18 0.38 4.99 -9.74
C SER A 18 -0.69 5.22 -8.69
N HIS A 19 -1.97 5.04 -9.02
CA HIS A 19 -3.08 5.34 -8.12
C HIS A 19 -3.62 4.08 -7.45
N LEU A 20 -3.90 3.02 -8.20
CA LEU A 20 -4.56 1.84 -7.67
C LEU A 20 -3.60 0.96 -6.85
N ALA A 21 -2.46 0.58 -7.44
CA ALA A 21 -1.37 -0.08 -6.72
C ALA A 21 -0.60 0.90 -5.83
N GLY A 22 -0.61 2.19 -6.19
CA GLY A 22 -0.04 3.24 -5.35
C GLY A 22 1.47 3.39 -5.47
N ILE A 23 2.08 2.88 -6.55
CA ILE A 23 3.53 2.89 -6.73
C ILE A 23 3.93 4.20 -7.40
N ASP A 24 4.63 5.05 -6.66
CA ASP A 24 5.23 6.28 -7.16
C ASP A 24 6.76 6.20 -7.04
N LEU A 25 7.45 6.44 -8.14
CA LEU A 25 8.90 6.35 -8.23
C LEU A 25 9.47 7.77 -8.17
N GLN A 26 10.07 8.11 -7.03
CA GLN A 26 10.87 9.33 -6.90
C GLN A 26 12.34 9.01 -7.15
N SER A 27 13.18 10.05 -7.34
CA SER A 27 14.58 9.88 -7.74
C SER A 27 15.36 8.92 -6.84
N ASP A 28 15.15 9.00 -5.52
CA ASP A 28 15.89 8.24 -4.51
C ASP A 28 15.01 7.33 -3.64
N LEU A 29 13.68 7.37 -3.82
CA LEU A 29 12.72 6.73 -2.93
C LEU A 29 11.52 6.17 -3.68
N ILE A 30 11.08 4.97 -3.32
CA ILE A 30 9.85 4.37 -3.83
C ILE A 30 8.73 4.66 -2.82
N VAL A 31 7.74 5.45 -3.22
CA VAL A 31 6.56 5.71 -2.37
C VAL A 31 5.48 4.72 -2.74
N ILE A 32 5.01 3.97 -1.74
CA ILE A 32 3.94 2.97 -1.89
C ILE A 32 2.75 3.45 -1.07
N ARG A 33 1.70 3.88 -1.76
CA ARG A 33 0.44 4.35 -1.17
C ARG A 33 -0.73 3.57 -1.75
N PRO A 34 -1.01 2.35 -1.24
CA PRO A 34 -2.12 1.57 -1.74
C PRO A 34 -3.43 2.31 -1.48
N ARG A 35 -4.09 2.78 -2.55
CA ARG A 35 -5.37 3.48 -2.45
C ARG A 35 -6.48 2.46 -2.40
N MET A 36 -7.19 2.46 -1.29
CA MET A 36 -8.22 1.47 -1.04
C MET A 36 -9.60 2.10 -1.16
N VAL A 37 -10.56 1.30 -1.61
CA VAL A 37 -11.94 1.74 -1.75
C VAL A 37 -12.60 1.77 -0.36
N SER A 38 -13.58 2.65 -0.14
CA SER A 38 -14.34 2.69 1.13
C SER A 38 -14.97 1.33 1.47
N GLU A 39 -15.20 1.08 2.76
CA GLU A 39 -15.77 -0.18 3.26
C GLU A 39 -17.08 -0.58 2.55
N GLU A 40 -17.97 0.37 2.30
CA GLU A 40 -19.23 0.16 1.56
C GLU A 40 -19.03 -0.43 0.16
N LYS A 41 -17.88 -0.14 -0.45
CA LYS A 41 -17.50 -0.51 -1.81
C LYS A 41 -16.34 -1.51 -1.85
N LYS A 42 -16.00 -2.15 -0.73
CA LYS A 42 -14.91 -3.13 -0.66
C LYS A 42 -15.07 -4.28 -1.67
N HIS A 43 -16.31 -4.63 -1.99
CA HIS A 43 -16.66 -5.68 -2.95
C HIS A 43 -16.20 -5.36 -4.38
N LEU A 44 -15.95 -4.09 -4.71
CA LEU A 44 -15.43 -3.68 -6.01
C LEU A 44 -13.93 -3.97 -6.15
N LEU A 45 -13.20 -4.03 -5.04
CA LEU A 45 -11.75 -4.18 -5.04
C LEU A 45 -11.25 -4.78 -3.73
N SER A 46 -11.27 -6.11 -3.65
CA SER A 46 -10.84 -6.85 -2.46
C SER A 46 -9.34 -7.21 -2.48
N LYS A 47 -8.76 -7.36 -3.67
CA LYS A 47 -7.41 -7.88 -3.88
C LYS A 47 -6.74 -7.16 -5.04
N ILE A 48 -5.47 -6.80 -4.85
CA ILE A 48 -4.58 -6.34 -5.90
C ILE A 48 -3.24 -7.06 -5.79
N ASP A 49 -2.69 -7.38 -6.96
CA ASP A 49 -1.32 -7.82 -7.13
C ASP A 49 -0.73 -7.04 -8.30
N CYS A 50 0.36 -6.32 -8.03
CA CYS A 50 1.03 -5.48 -9.00
C CYS A 50 2.54 -5.68 -8.91
N GLN A 51 3.15 -5.96 -10.07
CA GLN A 51 4.60 -6.06 -10.23
C GLN A 51 5.07 -5.00 -11.22
N LEU A 52 6.04 -4.20 -10.80
CA LEU A 52 6.65 -3.16 -11.62
C LEU A 52 8.16 -3.40 -11.71
N SER A 53 8.64 -3.60 -12.94
CA SER A 53 10.08 -3.69 -13.20
C SER A 53 10.67 -2.29 -13.25
N THR A 54 11.54 -1.98 -12.31
CA THR A 54 12.27 -0.70 -12.22
C THR A 54 13.74 -0.90 -12.58
N LEU A 55 14.51 0.20 -12.63
CA LEU A 55 15.97 0.14 -12.85
C LEU A 55 16.71 -0.60 -11.74
N TYR A 56 16.18 -0.56 -10.51
CA TYR A 56 16.78 -1.22 -9.35
C TYR A 56 16.35 -2.69 -9.22
N GLY A 57 15.30 -3.10 -9.93
CA GLY A 57 14.75 -4.46 -9.90
C GLY A 57 13.23 -4.46 -9.79
N LEU A 58 12.70 -5.60 -9.36
CA LEU A 58 11.26 -5.82 -9.27
C LEU A 58 10.70 -5.20 -7.98
N VAL A 59 9.72 -4.31 -8.12
CA VAL A 59 8.87 -3.85 -7.03
C VAL A 59 7.57 -4.64 -7.10
N HIS A 60 7.22 -5.33 -6.02
CA HIS A 60 5.94 -6.04 -5.91
C HIS A 60 5.12 -5.42 -4.81
N VAL A 61 3.85 -5.15 -5.10
CA VAL A 61 2.87 -4.67 -4.13
C VAL A 61 1.63 -5.53 -4.30
N SER A 62 1.24 -6.22 -3.23
CA SER A 62 -0.03 -6.93 -3.19
C SER A 62 -0.75 -6.59 -1.90
N TYR A 63 -2.06 -6.39 -1.98
CA TYR A 63 -2.86 -6.21 -0.78
C TYR A 63 -4.19 -6.94 -0.87
N THR A 64 -4.69 -7.36 0.28
CA THR A 64 -5.99 -8.01 0.40
C THR A 64 -6.79 -7.54 1.61
N ARG A 65 -8.09 -7.39 1.38
CA ARG A 65 -9.14 -7.03 2.34
C ARG A 65 -10.27 -8.06 2.37
N ASP A 66 -10.02 -9.24 1.82
CA ASP A 66 -11.00 -10.30 1.77
C ASP A 66 -11.18 -10.87 3.19
N GLU A 67 -12.42 -10.92 3.69
CA GLU A 67 -12.74 -11.41 5.04
C GLU A 67 -12.38 -12.90 5.21
N HIS A 68 -12.20 -13.62 4.10
CA HIS A 68 -11.73 -15.00 4.10
C HIS A 68 -10.23 -15.11 4.39
N ASP A 69 -9.44 -14.10 4.02
CA ASP A 69 -7.97 -14.09 4.15
C ASP A 69 -7.49 -13.15 5.28
N THR A 70 -8.35 -12.26 5.76
CA THR A 70 -8.00 -11.13 6.64
C THR A 70 -9.10 -10.88 7.67
N PHE A 71 -8.77 -10.34 8.85
CA PHE A 71 -9.77 -9.99 9.87
C PHE A 71 -10.59 -8.76 9.45
N ALA A 72 -11.80 -8.60 10.02
CA ALA A 72 -12.61 -7.41 9.82
C ALA A 72 -11.83 -6.12 10.14
N ASN A 73 -12.02 -5.08 9.31
CA ASN A 73 -11.31 -3.80 9.41
C ASN A 73 -9.79 -3.89 9.37
N SER A 74 -9.24 -4.94 8.74
CA SER A 74 -7.81 -5.06 8.54
C SER A 74 -7.42 -5.24 7.08
N ILE A 75 -6.17 -4.91 6.79
CA ILE A 75 -5.56 -5.07 5.47
C ILE A 75 -4.28 -5.83 5.64
N LEU A 76 -4.07 -6.82 4.78
CA LEU A 76 -2.79 -7.48 4.60
C LEU A 76 -2.10 -6.91 3.36
N LEU A 77 -0.93 -6.28 3.54
CA LEU A 77 -0.11 -5.70 2.51
C LEU A 77 1.22 -6.45 2.44
N ARG A 78 1.59 -6.96 1.27
CA ARG A 78 2.90 -7.57 1.01
C ARG A 78 3.66 -6.74 -0.01
N ILE A 79 4.90 -6.44 0.31
CA ILE A 79 5.76 -5.57 -0.49
C ILE A 79 7.10 -6.27 -0.69
N THR A 80 7.60 -6.21 -1.92
CA THR A 80 8.99 -6.54 -2.23
C THR A 80 9.68 -5.29 -2.74
N ILE A 81 10.76 -4.90 -2.08
CA ILE A 81 11.64 -3.81 -2.49
C ILE A 81 12.97 -4.40 -2.96
N PRO A 82 13.45 -4.05 -4.16
CA PRO A 82 14.69 -4.58 -4.68
C PRO A 82 15.90 -4.09 -3.88
N ALA A 83 17.06 -4.74 -4.07
CA ALA A 83 18.30 -4.36 -3.41
C ALA A 83 18.70 -2.92 -3.76
N ASN A 84 19.34 -2.22 -2.81
CA ASN A 84 19.81 -0.85 -2.97
C ASN A 84 18.70 0.17 -3.29
N ALA A 85 17.47 -0.11 -2.87
CA ALA A 85 16.36 0.82 -2.92
C ALA A 85 15.75 0.99 -1.51
N GLU A 86 15.27 2.20 -1.24
CA GLU A 86 14.50 2.52 -0.05
C GLU A 86 13.05 2.80 -0.46
N ALA A 87 12.13 2.47 0.45
CA ALA A 87 10.72 2.73 0.21
C ALA A 87 10.01 3.32 1.42
N LYS A 88 8.96 4.07 1.13
CA LYS A 88 8.07 4.69 2.10
C LYS A 88 6.68 4.17 1.86
N VAL A 89 6.16 3.42 2.82
CA VAL A 89 4.80 2.89 2.79
C VAL A 89 3.89 3.85 3.53
N VAL A 90 2.84 4.32 2.86
CA VAL A 90 1.86 5.22 3.45
C VAL A 90 0.51 4.52 3.48
N PHE A 91 0.01 4.28 4.69
CA PHE A 91 -1.30 3.70 4.92
C PHE A 91 -2.33 4.81 5.10
N GLU A 92 -3.40 4.72 4.32
CA GLU A 92 -4.54 5.64 4.41
C GLU A 92 -5.65 5.02 5.27
N PRO A 93 -6.44 5.86 5.97
CA PRO A 93 -7.58 5.38 6.73
C PRO A 93 -8.61 4.68 5.84
N LEU A 94 -9.15 3.56 6.32
CA LEU A 94 -10.11 2.73 5.61
C LEU A 94 -11.50 3.36 5.44
N PHE A 95 -11.90 4.17 6.41
CA PHE A 95 -13.17 4.89 6.46
C PHE A 95 -12.95 6.30 7.03
N PRO A 96 -13.87 7.25 6.78
CA PRO A 96 -13.81 8.57 7.40
C PRO A 96 -13.72 8.41 8.93
N ASP A 97 -12.82 9.16 9.56
CA ASP A 97 -12.53 9.13 11.01
C ASP A 97 -11.91 7.83 11.57
N ALA A 98 -11.58 6.85 10.73
CA ALA A 98 -10.87 5.63 11.15
C ALA A 98 -9.51 5.96 11.73
N LYS A 99 -9.20 5.42 12.91
CA LYS A 99 -7.87 5.51 13.51
C LYS A 99 -7.15 4.18 13.37
N CYS A 100 -5.88 4.25 12.97
CA CYS A 100 -5.04 3.07 12.99
C CYS A 100 -4.83 2.66 14.45
N VAL A 101 -5.17 1.41 14.79
CA VAL A 101 -5.03 0.88 16.16
C VAL A 101 -3.72 0.14 16.30
N THR A 102 -3.39 -0.69 15.32
CA THR A 102 -2.23 -1.58 15.35
C THR A 102 -1.69 -1.80 13.95
N VAL A 103 -0.37 -1.75 13.82
CA VAL A 103 0.39 -2.17 12.64
C VAL A 103 1.26 -3.35 13.09
N THR A 104 1.10 -4.49 12.44
CA THR A 104 1.94 -5.67 12.63
C THR A 104 2.76 -5.96 11.39
N GLU A 105 3.96 -6.48 11.58
CA GLU A 105 4.82 -7.02 10.55
C GLU A 105 4.93 -8.53 10.76
N GLY A 106 4.26 -9.31 9.91
CA GLY A 106 4.05 -10.73 10.15
C GLY A 106 3.33 -10.96 11.48
N ASN A 107 4.03 -11.56 12.44
CA ASN A 107 3.50 -11.86 13.78
C ASN A 107 3.95 -10.86 14.86
N GLU A 108 4.78 -9.87 14.53
CA GLU A 108 5.27 -8.88 15.51
C GLU A 108 4.50 -7.57 15.41
N VAL A 109 4.08 -7.03 16.55
CA VAL A 109 3.49 -5.69 16.61
C VAL A 109 4.61 -4.66 16.50
N ILE A 110 4.64 -3.94 15.39
CA ILE A 110 5.63 -2.88 15.17
C ILE A 110 5.13 -1.52 15.66
N TRP A 111 3.82 -1.32 15.72
CA TRP A 111 3.23 -0.10 16.26
C TRP A 111 1.84 -0.38 16.80
N SER A 112 1.52 0.17 17.95
CA SER A 112 0.16 0.22 18.48
C SER A 112 -0.08 1.54 19.21
N VAL A 113 -1.34 1.90 19.42
CA VAL A 113 -1.71 3.09 20.21
C VAL A 113 -1.08 3.06 21.62
N ALA A 114 -0.86 1.87 22.19
CA ALA A 114 -0.27 1.68 23.52
C ALA A 114 1.27 1.66 23.52
N ASP A 115 1.90 1.24 22.42
CA ASP A 115 3.35 1.06 22.31
C ASP A 115 3.87 1.65 20.99
N LYS A 116 4.45 2.86 21.10
CA LYS A 116 4.93 3.65 19.97
C LYS A 116 6.40 3.32 19.70
N ARG A 117 6.69 2.44 18.74
CA ARG A 117 8.07 2.24 18.25
C ARG A 117 8.43 3.26 17.17
N ASN A 118 9.72 3.57 17.06
CA ASN A 118 10.25 4.71 16.28
C ASN A 118 10.16 4.57 14.75
N ASN A 119 9.81 3.40 14.20
CA ASN A 119 9.87 3.17 12.75
C ASN A 119 8.57 3.55 12.01
N VAL A 120 7.49 3.84 12.75
CA VAL A 120 6.20 4.26 12.20
C VAL A 120 5.94 5.71 12.62
N ILE A 121 5.76 6.58 11.64
CA ILE A 121 5.49 8.01 11.84
C ILE A 121 4.01 8.24 11.51
N GLU A 122 3.25 8.68 12.50
CA GLU A 122 1.89 9.18 12.33
C GLU A 122 1.95 10.67 11.98
N ASP A 123 1.39 11.07 10.85
CA ASP A 123 1.20 12.49 10.53
C ASP A 123 0.02 13.05 11.34
N PRO A 124 0.25 14.01 12.27
CA PRO A 124 -0.79 14.54 13.15
C PRO A 124 -1.91 15.30 12.42
N GLN A 125 -1.66 15.79 11.20
CA GLN A 125 -2.64 16.59 10.45
C GLN A 125 -3.52 15.74 9.54
N THR A 126 -2.98 14.63 9.03
CA THR A 126 -3.66 13.78 8.04
C THR A 126 -4.08 12.42 8.60
N GLY A 127 -3.57 12.03 9.77
CA GLY A 127 -3.78 10.69 10.35
C GLY A 127 -3.11 9.57 9.55
N LEU A 128 -2.23 9.92 8.61
CA LEU A 128 -1.55 8.95 7.74
C LEU A 128 -0.41 8.28 8.49
N MET A 129 -0.39 6.94 8.46
CA MET A 129 0.69 6.14 9.01
C MET A 129 1.74 5.90 7.94
N THR A 130 2.97 6.31 8.24
CA THR A 130 4.12 6.16 7.35
C THR A 130 5.12 5.19 7.94
N VAL A 131 5.54 4.20 7.16
CA VAL A 131 6.62 3.26 7.51
C VAL A 131 7.76 3.42 6.52
N HIS A 132 8.97 3.62 7.04
CA HIS A 132 10.19 3.65 6.23
C HIS A 132 10.82 2.25 6.22
N ILE A 133 11.05 1.71 5.03
CA ILE A 133 11.57 0.37 4.82
C ILE A 133 12.75 0.40 3.84
N GLY A 134 13.69 -0.54 4.02
CA GLY A 134 14.80 -0.74 3.10
C GLY A 134 14.46 -1.78 2.03
N SER A 135 15.50 -2.40 1.48
CA SER A 135 15.36 -3.54 0.58
C SER A 135 14.95 -4.80 1.32
N GLY A 136 14.01 -5.57 0.76
CA GLY A 136 13.56 -6.82 1.38
C GLY A 136 12.12 -7.17 1.05
N PHE A 137 11.63 -8.19 1.76
CA PHE A 137 10.25 -8.65 1.69
C PHE A 137 9.56 -8.29 3.00
N TYR A 138 8.46 -7.58 2.90
CA TYR A 138 7.71 -7.06 4.04
C TYR A 138 6.25 -7.49 3.94
N GLY A 139 5.69 -7.91 5.06
CA GLY A 139 4.29 -8.30 5.18
C GLY A 139 3.64 -7.55 6.33
N TYR A 140 2.90 -6.50 6.02
CA TYR A 140 2.21 -5.69 7.03
C TYR A 140 0.76 -6.09 7.15
N GLN A 141 0.27 -6.20 8.38
CA GLN A 141 -1.14 -6.25 8.66
C GLN A 141 -1.52 -5.05 9.52
N VAL A 142 -2.50 -4.29 9.05
CA VAL A 142 -2.89 -3.03 9.69
C VAL A 142 -4.35 -3.10 10.06
N PHE A 143 -4.69 -2.60 11.25
CA PHE A 143 -6.03 -2.62 11.83
C PHE A 143 -6.52 -1.20 12.08
N TRP A 144 -7.78 -0.95 11.72
CA TRP A 144 -8.45 0.32 11.96
C TRP A 144 -9.70 0.15 12.82
N GLU A 145 -9.96 1.15 13.66
CA GLU A 145 -11.16 1.27 14.51
C GLU A 145 -11.75 2.68 14.41
#